data_AF-A0A3M1Z6K3-F1
#
_entry.id   AF-A0A3M1Z6K3-F1
#
_cell.length_a   1.000
_cell.length_b   1.000
_cell.length_c   1.000
_cell.angle_alpha   90.00
_cell.angle_beta   90.00
_cell.angle_gamma   90.00
#
_symmetry.space_group_name_H-M   'P 1'
#
loop_
_entity.id
_entity.type
_entity.pdbx_description
1 polymer ?
#
loop_
_entity_poly.entity_id
_entity_poly.type
_entity_poly.pdbx_seq_one_letter_code
_entity_poly.pdbx_strand_id
1 'polypeptide(L)'
;ARTDADAATLITSDVDERDKAFILDEPRTPEGYFRVRNGIEAAIARGLSYAPYADMLWCETSHPDLEEARQFAEAIRKEYPDKLLFYNCSPSFNWSRNLDATTIAKFQRELGAMGYKFQFITLAGFHQLNYGMFQLARGYKESGMTAYAELQDAEFEAEREHGYRAVKHQAFVGTGYFDALQNAITGGQASTTALTGSTEAEQFNEAQENHQTTTTVEAVLNNV
;
A
#
# COMPACT_ATOMS: atom_id res chain seq x y z
N ALA A 1 -16.58 4.56 -11.42
CA ALA A 1 -17.53 5.22 -10.51
C ALA A 1 -17.60 4.48 -9.18
N ARG A 2 -17.65 5.20 -8.07
CA ARG A 2 -17.80 4.68 -6.70
C ARG A 2 -19.24 4.90 -6.22
N THR A 3 -19.77 3.95 -5.46
CA THR A 3 -21.00 4.10 -4.68
C THR A 3 -20.72 3.80 -3.21
N ASP A 4 -21.34 4.57 -2.33
CA ASP A 4 -21.28 4.45 -0.86
C ASP A 4 -22.62 3.96 -0.27
N ALA A 5 -23.57 3.58 -1.12
CA ALA A 5 -24.92 3.19 -0.71
C ALA A 5 -24.99 1.92 0.14
N ASP A 6 -23.91 1.16 0.25
CA ASP A 6 -23.85 0.01 1.15
C ASP A 6 -23.99 0.43 2.62
N ALA A 7 -23.40 1.55 3.01
CA ALA A 7 -23.42 2.04 4.40
C ALA A 7 -24.14 3.40 4.57
N ALA A 8 -24.34 4.16 3.48
CA ALA A 8 -24.95 5.48 3.56
C ALA A 8 -26.44 5.41 3.91
N THR A 9 -26.83 6.02 5.03
CA THR A 9 -28.21 6.03 5.54
C THR A 9 -28.98 7.31 5.22
N LEU A 10 -28.37 8.25 4.50
CA LEU A 10 -28.97 9.54 4.13
C LEU A 10 -28.77 9.85 2.65
N ILE A 11 -29.74 10.55 2.06
CA ILE A 11 -29.66 11.13 0.71
C ILE A 11 -30.23 12.55 0.70
N THR A 12 -29.75 13.39 -0.23
CA THR A 12 -30.11 14.80 -0.33
C THR A 12 -31.54 15.05 -0.80
N SER A 13 -32.06 14.23 -1.71
CA SER A 13 -33.37 14.39 -2.33
C SER A 13 -33.93 13.06 -2.81
N ASP A 14 -35.25 12.96 -2.84
CA ASP A 14 -36.04 11.87 -3.40
C ASP A 14 -36.53 12.14 -4.84
N VAL A 15 -35.94 13.14 -5.53
CA VAL A 15 -36.35 13.58 -6.86
C VAL A 15 -36.16 12.52 -7.94
N ASP A 16 -35.20 11.61 -7.76
CA ASP A 16 -34.91 10.55 -8.73
C ASP A 16 -35.73 9.30 -8.44
N GLU A 17 -36.56 8.89 -9.41
CA GLU A 17 -37.40 7.69 -9.30
C GLU A 17 -36.60 6.42 -8.97
N ARG A 18 -35.33 6.35 -9.39
CA ARG A 18 -34.45 5.19 -9.14
C ARG A 18 -34.10 5.02 -7.67
N ASP A 19 -34.09 6.11 -6.91
CA ASP A 19 -33.72 6.12 -5.50
C ASP A 19 -34.93 5.91 -4.57
N LYS A 20 -36.15 6.16 -5.06
CA LYS A 20 -37.38 6.10 -4.24
C LYS A 20 -37.63 4.75 -3.57
N ALA A 21 -37.24 3.64 -4.20
CA ALA A 21 -37.37 2.30 -3.62
C ALA A 21 -36.53 2.10 -2.33
N PHE A 22 -35.57 2.98 -2.07
CA PHE A 22 -34.71 2.94 -0.90
C PHE A 22 -35.03 4.05 0.11
N ILE A 23 -35.87 5.03 -0.23
CA ILE A 23 -36.31 6.07 0.72
C ILE A 23 -37.20 5.44 1.80
N LEU A 24 -36.88 5.71 3.06
CA LEU A 24 -37.68 5.29 4.20
C LEU A 24 -38.80 6.30 4.46
N ASP A 25 -39.98 5.80 4.86
CA ASP A 25 -41.10 6.62 5.31
C ASP A 25 -40.85 7.13 6.74
N GLU A 26 -39.83 7.97 6.89
CA GLU A 26 -39.40 8.58 8.13
C GLU A 26 -39.28 10.11 7.98
N PRO A 27 -39.46 10.88 9.07
CA PRO A 27 -39.20 12.31 9.04
C PRO A 27 -37.77 12.62 8.58
N ARG A 28 -37.65 13.65 7.74
CA ARG A 28 -36.35 14.18 7.31
C ARG A 28 -35.52 14.62 8.50
N THR A 29 -34.19 14.60 8.35
CA THR A 29 -33.28 15.14 9.36
C THR A 29 -33.45 16.68 9.49
N PRO A 30 -32.97 17.31 10.57
CA PRO A 30 -33.02 18.78 10.72
C PRO A 30 -32.36 19.55 9.57
N GLU A 31 -31.35 18.97 8.94
CA GLU A 31 -30.66 19.52 7.77
C GLU A 31 -31.45 19.35 6.45
N GLY A 32 -32.53 18.55 6.49
CA GLY A 32 -33.42 18.31 5.36
C GLY A 32 -33.15 17.04 4.57
N TYR A 33 -32.28 16.14 5.05
CA TYR A 33 -31.96 14.88 4.36
C TYR A 33 -33.07 13.84 4.51
N PHE A 34 -33.24 13.03 3.46
CA PHE A 34 -34.08 11.83 3.50
C PHE A 34 -33.29 10.67 4.07
N ARG A 35 -33.97 9.79 4.81
CA ARG A 35 -33.39 8.55 5.34
C ARG A 35 -33.56 7.45 4.30
N VAL A 36 -32.53 6.63 4.13
CA VAL A 36 -32.53 5.56 3.14
C VAL A 36 -32.14 4.21 3.74
N ARG A 37 -32.70 3.15 3.18
CA ARG A 37 -32.27 1.78 3.40
C ARG A 37 -30.97 1.56 2.66
N ASN A 38 -29.88 1.49 3.42
CA ASN A 38 -28.55 1.16 2.91
C ASN A 38 -28.41 -0.35 2.63
N GLY A 39 -27.31 -0.72 1.99
CA GLY A 39 -26.87 -2.10 1.81
C GLY A 39 -26.60 -2.47 0.35
N ILE A 40 -26.23 -3.73 0.15
CA ILE A 40 -25.79 -4.25 -1.15
C ILE A 40 -26.81 -4.04 -2.29
N GLU A 41 -28.11 -4.12 -2.01
CA GLU A 41 -29.16 -3.87 -3.02
C GLU A 41 -29.11 -2.43 -3.55
N ALA A 42 -28.95 -1.45 -2.65
CA ALA A 42 -28.86 -0.04 -3.02
C ALA A 42 -27.55 0.24 -3.78
N ALA A 43 -26.46 -0.42 -3.37
CA ALA A 43 -25.18 -0.34 -4.08
C ALA A 43 -25.26 -0.93 -5.48
N ILE A 44 -25.88 -2.10 -5.67
CA ILE A 44 -26.09 -2.74 -6.98
C ILE A 44 -26.92 -1.83 -7.88
N ALA A 45 -28.04 -1.29 -7.40
CA ALA A 45 -28.92 -0.42 -8.20
C ALA A 45 -28.18 0.83 -8.71
N ARG A 46 -27.35 1.45 -7.85
CA ARG A 46 -26.48 2.57 -8.25
C ARG A 46 -25.38 2.12 -9.20
N GLY A 47 -24.73 0.99 -8.93
CA GLY A 47 -23.69 0.42 -9.79
C GLY A 47 -24.19 0.19 -11.22
N LEU A 48 -25.38 -0.42 -11.37
CA LEU A 48 -26.04 -0.62 -12.67
C LEU A 48 -26.34 0.71 -13.37
N SER A 49 -26.79 1.72 -12.62
CA SER A 49 -27.04 3.06 -13.16
C SER A 49 -25.77 3.76 -13.64
N TYR A 50 -24.63 3.50 -13.00
CA TYR A 50 -23.33 4.09 -13.35
C TYR A 50 -22.59 3.32 -14.44
N ALA A 51 -22.90 2.04 -14.65
CA ALA A 51 -22.18 1.14 -15.55
C ALA A 51 -22.00 1.68 -16.99
N PRO A 52 -22.99 2.32 -17.64
CA PRO A 52 -22.81 2.88 -18.99
C PRO A 52 -21.82 4.05 -19.08
N TYR A 53 -21.50 4.67 -17.94
CA TYR A 53 -20.75 5.93 -17.87
C TYR A 53 -19.39 5.79 -17.20
N ALA A 54 -19.01 4.57 -16.81
CA ALA A 54 -17.77 4.31 -16.10
C ALA A 54 -17.09 3.05 -16.62
N ASP A 55 -15.77 3.12 -16.85
CA ASP A 55 -14.95 1.97 -17.23
C ASP A 55 -14.98 0.88 -16.15
N MET A 56 -14.95 1.31 -14.89
CA MET A 56 -14.90 0.43 -13.73
C MET A 56 -15.85 0.89 -12.62
N LEU A 57 -16.35 -0.06 -11.81
CA LEU A 57 -17.26 0.20 -10.69
C LEU A 57 -16.66 -0.22 -9.34
N TRP A 58 -16.94 0.57 -8.30
CA TRP A 58 -16.53 0.33 -6.92
C TRP A 58 -17.74 0.47 -5.98
N CYS A 59 -18.03 -0.56 -5.20
CA CYS A 59 -18.88 -0.46 -4.00
C CYS A 59 -17.97 -0.36 -2.78
N GLU A 60 -18.01 0.74 -2.02
CA GLU A 60 -17.39 0.76 -0.69
C GLU A 60 -18.21 -0.14 0.23
N THR A 61 -17.55 -1.00 1.00
CA THR A 61 -18.19 -1.96 1.90
C THR A 61 -17.79 -1.72 3.36
N SER A 62 -18.61 -2.20 4.28
CA SER A 62 -18.33 -2.07 5.73
C SER A 62 -17.36 -3.13 6.25
N HIS A 63 -17.23 -4.26 5.56
CA HIS A 63 -16.39 -5.40 5.96
C HIS A 63 -15.66 -6.02 4.75
N PRO A 64 -14.54 -6.73 4.96
CA PRO A 64 -13.90 -7.50 3.92
C PRO A 64 -14.63 -8.83 3.72
N ASP A 65 -15.73 -8.82 2.96
CA ASP A 65 -16.58 -9.99 2.72
C ASP A 65 -16.56 -10.41 1.24
N LEU A 66 -16.12 -11.64 0.97
CA LEU A 66 -16.06 -12.20 -0.38
C LEU A 66 -17.44 -12.56 -0.94
N GLU A 67 -18.40 -12.87 -0.08
CA GLU A 67 -19.76 -13.22 -0.50
C GLU A 67 -20.53 -11.97 -0.93
N GLU A 68 -20.44 -10.89 -0.17
CA GLU A 68 -20.98 -9.58 -0.56
C GLU A 68 -20.33 -9.07 -1.87
N ALA A 69 -19.01 -9.22 -1.99
CA ALA A 69 -18.29 -8.89 -3.22
C ALA A 69 -18.79 -9.72 -4.42
N ARG A 70 -19.04 -11.01 -4.23
CA ARG A 70 -19.59 -11.90 -5.26
C ARG A 70 -20.99 -11.46 -5.68
N GLN A 71 -21.86 -11.11 -4.73
CA GLN A 71 -23.22 -10.63 -5.02
C GLN A 71 -23.21 -9.37 -5.87
N PHE A 72 -22.37 -8.39 -5.53
CA PHE A 72 -22.21 -7.18 -6.34
C PHE A 72 -21.70 -7.50 -7.75
N ALA A 73 -20.63 -8.29 -7.84
CA ALA A 73 -20.00 -8.63 -9.11
C ALA A 73 -20.95 -9.39 -10.04
N GLU A 74 -21.66 -10.40 -9.55
CA GLU A 74 -22.62 -11.17 -10.32
C GLU A 74 -23.78 -10.30 -10.82
N ALA A 75 -24.32 -9.44 -9.95
CA ALA A 75 -25.43 -8.56 -10.33
C ALA A 75 -25.04 -7.55 -11.41
N ILE A 76 -23.86 -6.91 -11.29
CA ILE A 76 -23.36 -5.99 -12.32
C ILE A 76 -23.08 -6.73 -13.62
N ARG A 77 -22.38 -7.87 -13.55
CA ARG A 77 -21.91 -8.60 -14.75
C ARG A 77 -23.04 -9.37 -15.44
N LYS A 78 -24.17 -9.60 -14.78
CA LYS A 78 -25.38 -10.10 -15.44
C LYS A 78 -25.87 -9.13 -16.52
N GLU A 79 -25.86 -7.83 -16.24
CA GLU A 79 -26.32 -6.80 -17.19
C GLU A 79 -25.17 -6.24 -18.04
N TYR A 80 -23.95 -6.23 -17.49
CA TYR A 80 -22.74 -5.73 -18.17
C TYR A 80 -21.59 -6.75 -18.04
N PRO A 81 -21.59 -7.83 -18.85
CA PRO A 81 -20.67 -8.97 -18.70
C PRO A 81 -19.18 -8.62 -18.64
N ASP A 82 -18.76 -7.59 -19.37
CA ASP A 82 -17.35 -7.18 -19.43
C ASP A 82 -17.01 -6.05 -18.45
N LYS A 83 -17.95 -5.65 -17.58
CA LYS A 83 -17.70 -4.55 -16.64
C LYS A 83 -16.60 -4.93 -15.64
N LEU A 84 -15.57 -4.10 -15.61
CA LEU A 84 -14.43 -4.21 -14.72
C LEU A 84 -14.78 -3.62 -13.34
N LEU A 85 -14.23 -4.20 -12.27
CA LEU A 85 -14.55 -3.79 -10.90
C LEU A 85 -13.29 -3.38 -10.12
N PHE A 86 -13.50 -2.50 -9.16
CA PHE A 86 -12.54 -2.03 -8.15
C PHE A 86 -12.85 -2.64 -6.80
N TYR A 87 -11.82 -2.99 -6.03
CA TYR A 87 -11.99 -3.37 -4.62
C TYR A 87 -10.99 -2.63 -3.73
N ASN A 88 -11.49 -1.95 -2.69
CA ASN A 88 -10.67 -1.35 -1.64
C ASN A 88 -10.39 -2.39 -0.55
N CYS A 89 -9.17 -2.90 -0.50
CA CYS A 89 -8.66 -3.69 0.62
C CYS A 89 -8.36 -2.75 1.80
N SER A 90 -9.41 -2.21 2.41
CA SER A 90 -9.32 -1.08 3.33
C SER A 90 -8.57 -1.40 4.63
N PRO A 91 -7.62 -0.55 5.06
CA PRO A 91 -7.05 -0.60 6.41
C PRO A 91 -8.05 -0.22 7.52
N SER A 92 -9.18 0.39 7.18
CA SER A 92 -10.26 0.62 8.14
C SER A 92 -10.90 -0.68 8.63
N PHE A 93 -10.69 -1.79 7.91
CA PHE A 93 -11.08 -3.11 8.37
C PHE A 93 -10.08 -3.66 9.39
N ASN A 94 -10.59 -4.25 10.46
CA ASN A 94 -9.77 -5.13 11.30
C ASN A 94 -9.70 -6.51 10.65
N TRP A 95 -8.71 -6.72 9.78
CA TRP A 95 -8.59 -7.93 8.93
C TRP A 95 -8.62 -9.23 9.73
N SER A 96 -7.72 -9.39 10.71
CA SER A 96 -7.61 -10.63 11.50
C SER A 96 -8.77 -10.86 12.46
N ARG A 97 -9.58 -9.82 12.75
CA ARG A 97 -10.83 -9.98 13.50
C ARG A 97 -11.97 -10.48 12.63
N ASN A 98 -11.99 -10.11 11.35
CA ASN A 98 -13.06 -10.47 10.42
C ASN A 98 -12.78 -11.80 9.70
N LEU A 99 -11.52 -12.10 9.41
CA LEU A 99 -11.12 -13.21 8.54
C LEU A 99 -10.01 -14.04 9.16
N ASP A 100 -10.03 -15.34 8.89
CA ASP A 100 -8.92 -16.24 9.20
C ASP A 100 -7.74 -16.05 8.22
N ALA A 101 -6.56 -16.51 8.61
CA ALA A 101 -5.33 -16.35 7.82
C ALA A 101 -5.39 -16.99 6.42
N THR A 102 -6.11 -18.11 6.27
CA THR A 102 -6.28 -18.77 4.97
C THR A 102 -7.13 -17.92 4.04
N THR A 103 -8.20 -17.33 4.57
CA THR A 103 -9.08 -16.43 3.82
C THR A 103 -8.37 -15.13 3.43
N ILE A 104 -7.62 -14.51 4.36
CA ILE A 104 -6.78 -13.33 4.06
C ILE A 104 -5.79 -13.63 2.92
N ALA A 105 -5.09 -14.77 2.99
CA ALA A 105 -4.08 -15.13 2.00
C ALA A 105 -4.64 -15.32 0.58
N LYS A 106 -5.91 -15.73 0.44
CA LYS A 106 -6.56 -15.89 -0.88
C LYS A 106 -7.42 -14.71 -1.32
N PHE A 107 -7.69 -13.75 -0.44
CA PHE A 107 -8.72 -12.72 -0.61
C PHE A 107 -8.66 -12.02 -1.97
N GLN A 108 -7.49 -11.48 -2.33
CA GLN A 108 -7.31 -10.76 -3.60
C GLN A 108 -7.44 -11.66 -4.85
N ARG A 109 -7.04 -12.93 -4.73
CA ARG A 109 -7.14 -13.90 -5.82
C ARG A 109 -8.60 -14.23 -6.11
N GLU A 110 -9.39 -14.47 -5.06
CA GLU A 110 -10.84 -14.73 -5.20
C GLU A 110 -11.56 -13.51 -5.80
N LEU A 111 -11.26 -12.30 -5.32
CA LEU A 111 -11.77 -11.05 -5.92
C LEU A 111 -11.40 -10.93 -7.41
N GLY A 112 -10.15 -11.28 -7.77
CA GLY A 112 -9.68 -11.25 -9.15
C GLY A 112 -10.47 -12.17 -10.08
N ALA A 113 -10.92 -13.32 -9.58
CA ALA A 113 -11.78 -14.27 -10.29
C ALA A 113 -13.21 -13.73 -10.49
N MET A 114 -13.71 -12.90 -9.58
CA MET A 114 -15.04 -12.26 -9.66
C MET A 114 -15.09 -11.06 -10.61
N GLY A 115 -13.94 -10.55 -11.07
CA GLY A 115 -13.87 -9.40 -11.98
C GLY A 115 -13.32 -8.11 -11.36
N TYR A 116 -12.87 -8.15 -10.10
CA TYR A 116 -12.15 -7.05 -9.45
C TYR A 116 -10.72 -6.97 -9.98
N LYS A 117 -10.54 -6.23 -11.08
CA LYS A 117 -9.26 -6.14 -11.81
C LYS A 117 -8.33 -5.05 -11.30
N PHE A 118 -8.82 -4.15 -10.47
CA PHE A 118 -7.98 -3.21 -9.73
C PHE A 118 -8.30 -3.31 -8.25
N GLN A 119 -7.27 -3.63 -7.46
CA GLN A 119 -7.38 -3.85 -6.03
C GLN A 119 -6.27 -3.06 -5.35
N PHE A 120 -6.60 -2.37 -4.27
CA PHE A 120 -5.68 -1.41 -3.65
C PHE A 120 -5.93 -1.30 -2.16
N ILE A 121 -4.86 -0.96 -1.41
CA ILE A 121 -4.93 -0.66 0.01
C ILE A 121 -4.80 0.86 0.15
N THR A 122 -5.93 1.53 0.42
CA THR A 122 -6.02 3.01 0.45
C THR A 122 -5.00 3.68 1.37
N LEU A 123 -4.84 3.19 2.60
CA LEU A 123 -4.02 3.84 3.63
C LEU A 123 -2.68 3.13 3.90
N ALA A 124 -2.18 2.30 2.97
CA ALA A 124 -0.93 1.56 3.15
C ALA A 124 0.25 2.50 3.49
N GLY A 125 0.40 3.60 2.73
CA GLY A 125 1.45 4.58 2.98
C GLY A 125 1.33 5.28 4.32
N PHE A 126 0.11 5.64 4.75
CA PHE A 126 -0.12 6.26 6.06
C PHE A 126 0.29 5.34 7.20
N HIS A 127 -0.15 4.08 7.17
CA HIS A 127 0.18 3.11 8.21
C HIS A 127 1.68 2.81 8.25
N GLN A 128 2.31 2.55 7.11
CA GLN A 128 3.74 2.23 7.05
C GLN A 128 4.61 3.40 7.53
N LEU A 129 4.33 4.62 7.06
CA LEU A 129 5.10 5.82 7.41
C LEU A 129 5.02 6.11 8.90
N ASN A 130 3.80 6.14 9.46
CA ASN A 130 3.61 6.49 10.87
C ASN A 130 4.15 5.40 11.80
N TYR A 131 3.85 4.12 11.51
CA TYR A 131 4.31 3.03 12.36
C TYR A 131 5.83 2.85 12.30
N GLY A 132 6.42 2.88 11.10
CA GLY A 132 7.88 2.77 10.95
C GLY A 132 8.62 3.89 11.68
N MET A 133 8.19 5.14 11.50
CA MET A 133 8.80 6.27 12.20
C MET A 133 8.57 6.23 13.71
N PHE A 134 7.38 5.81 14.17
CA PHE A 134 7.11 5.64 15.60
C PHE A 134 8.03 4.62 16.25
N GLN A 135 8.24 3.46 15.60
CA GLN A 135 9.14 2.44 16.11
C GLN A 135 10.59 2.91 16.13
N LEU A 136 11.05 3.58 15.06
CA LEU A 136 12.39 4.16 15.02
C LEU A 136 12.59 5.21 16.13
N ALA A 137 11.66 6.17 16.27
CA ALA A 137 11.76 7.22 17.27
C ALA A 137 11.75 6.67 18.71
N ARG A 138 10.95 5.62 18.95
CA ARG A 138 10.93 4.92 20.24
C ARG A 138 12.26 4.21 20.51
N GLY A 139 12.75 3.40 19.57
CA GLY A 139 14.04 2.71 19.70
C GLY A 139 15.17 3.70 19.89
N TYR A 140 15.20 4.78 19.11
CA TYR A 140 16.22 5.83 19.20
C TYR A 140 16.23 6.53 20.57
N LYS A 141 15.05 6.74 21.19
CA LYS A 141 14.96 7.24 22.56
C LYS A 141 15.58 6.27 23.59
N GLU A 142 15.45 4.96 23.36
CA GLU A 142 15.88 3.91 24.29
C GLU A 142 17.36 3.54 24.13
N SER A 143 17.87 3.46 22.90
CA SER A 143 19.21 2.93 22.58
C SER A 143 20.04 3.81 21.63
N GLY A 144 19.54 5.00 21.25
CA GLY A 144 20.28 5.94 20.40
C GLY A 144 20.63 5.33 19.04
N MET A 145 21.90 5.48 18.64
CA MET A 145 22.38 5.03 17.32
C MET A 145 22.22 3.52 17.08
N THR A 146 22.14 2.69 18.13
CA THR A 146 21.89 1.25 17.97
C THR A 146 20.59 0.99 17.21
N ALA A 147 19.50 1.69 17.54
CA ALA A 147 18.22 1.54 16.83
C ALA A 147 18.29 1.99 15.36
N TYR A 148 19.14 2.97 15.04
CA TYR A 148 19.33 3.40 13.65
C TYR A 148 20.22 2.42 12.87
N ALA A 149 21.26 1.87 13.49
CA ALA A 149 22.11 0.84 12.89
C ALA A 149 21.29 -0.42 12.56
N GLU A 150 20.37 -0.84 13.42
CA GLU A 150 19.46 -1.96 13.15
C GLU A 150 18.57 -1.72 11.91
N LEU A 151 18.07 -0.49 11.72
CA LEU A 151 17.35 -0.10 10.50
C LEU A 151 18.26 -0.19 9.28
N GLN A 152 19.48 0.34 9.37
CA GLN A 152 20.44 0.34 8.27
C GLN A 152 20.88 -1.09 7.89
N ASP A 153 21.11 -1.97 8.86
CA ASP A 153 21.42 -3.39 8.63
C ASP A 153 20.27 -4.11 7.92
N ALA A 154 19.02 -3.79 8.29
CA ALA A 154 17.85 -4.31 7.58
C ALA A 154 17.75 -3.79 6.13
N GLU A 155 18.15 -2.54 5.86
CA GLU A 155 18.23 -2.02 4.49
C GLU A 155 19.30 -2.73 3.66
N PHE A 156 20.47 -3.03 4.25
CA PHE A 156 21.51 -3.81 3.58
C PHE A 156 21.07 -5.23 3.27
N GLU A 157 20.35 -5.91 4.18
CA GLU A 157 19.81 -7.23 3.90
C GLU A 157 18.75 -7.17 2.78
N ALA A 158 17.86 -6.19 2.82
CA ALA A 158 16.87 -5.99 1.76
C ALA A 158 17.52 -5.68 0.39
N GLU A 159 18.66 -4.99 0.35
CA GLU A 159 19.44 -4.78 -0.88
C GLU A 159 19.95 -6.13 -1.42
N ARG A 160 20.54 -6.96 -0.56
CA ARG A 160 21.10 -8.28 -0.95
C ARG A 160 20.05 -9.29 -1.38
N GLU A 161 18.96 -9.43 -0.62
CA GLU A 161 17.98 -10.50 -0.83
C GLU A 161 16.89 -10.13 -1.84
N HIS A 162 16.55 -8.85 -1.93
CA HIS A 162 15.34 -8.41 -2.64
C HIS A 162 15.56 -7.24 -3.62
N GLY A 163 16.80 -6.73 -3.72
CA GLY A 163 17.15 -5.66 -4.65
C GLY A 163 16.65 -4.28 -4.24
N TYR A 164 16.45 -4.02 -2.94
CA TYR A 164 16.26 -2.66 -2.43
C TYR A 164 17.48 -1.78 -2.77
N ARG A 165 17.28 -0.50 -3.12
CA ARG A 165 18.38 0.36 -3.61
C ARG A 165 18.54 1.67 -2.86
N ALA A 166 17.64 2.01 -1.95
CA ALA A 166 17.66 3.32 -1.29
C ALA A 166 18.69 3.43 -0.17
N VAL A 167 19.35 2.33 0.22
CA VAL A 167 20.49 2.35 1.15
C VAL A 167 21.62 3.26 0.63
N LYS A 168 21.86 3.23 -0.69
CA LYS A 168 22.70 4.17 -1.44
C LYS A 168 21.88 5.39 -1.87
N HIS A 169 21.48 6.16 -0.87
CA HIS A 169 20.50 7.23 -1.03
C HIS A 169 20.94 8.33 -2.00
N GLN A 170 22.24 8.62 -2.15
CA GLN A 170 22.75 9.60 -3.13
C GLN A 170 22.52 9.10 -4.55
N ALA A 171 22.96 7.88 -4.86
CA ALA A 171 22.70 7.26 -6.15
C ALA A 171 21.19 7.13 -6.42
N PHE A 172 20.40 6.76 -5.41
CA PHE A 172 18.95 6.57 -5.53
C PHE A 172 18.20 7.84 -5.92
N VAL A 173 18.60 9.01 -5.39
CA VAL A 173 18.01 10.31 -5.76
C VAL A 173 18.62 10.92 -7.03
N GLY A 174 19.53 10.21 -7.68
CA GLY A 174 20.02 10.56 -9.02
C GLY A 174 21.32 11.36 -9.05
N THR A 175 22.14 11.37 -7.99
CA THR A 175 23.42 12.10 -8.00
C THR A 175 24.29 11.73 -9.20
N GLY A 176 24.38 10.44 -9.55
CA GLY A 176 25.15 9.98 -10.72
C GLY A 176 24.56 10.41 -12.06
N TYR A 177 23.24 10.59 -12.15
CA TYR A 177 22.60 11.15 -13.34
C TYR A 177 23.01 12.61 -13.54
N PHE A 178 23.03 13.41 -12.47
CA PHE A 178 23.47 14.81 -12.56
C PHE A 178 24.97 14.95 -12.81
N ASP A 179 25.81 14.05 -12.30
CA ASP A 179 27.24 13.99 -12.65
C ASP A 179 27.44 13.66 -14.14
N ALA A 180 26.68 12.73 -14.70
CA ALA A 180 26.73 12.42 -16.14
C ALA A 180 26.29 13.62 -16.99
N LEU A 181 25.24 14.33 -16.58
CA LEU A 181 24.79 15.56 -17.24
C LEU A 181 25.88 16.64 -17.18
N GLN A 182 26.50 16.83 -16.02
CA GLN A 182 27.57 17.81 -15.84
C GLN A 182 28.77 17.48 -16.75
N ASN A 183 29.19 16.22 -16.79
CA ASN A 183 30.27 15.78 -17.66
C ASN A 183 29.93 15.94 -19.15
N ALA A 184 28.69 15.69 -19.56
CA ALA A 184 28.28 15.94 -20.95
C ALA A 184 28.38 17.43 -21.32
N ILE A 185 27.98 18.33 -20.42
CA ILE A 185 28.06 19.79 -20.61
C ILE A 185 29.52 20.27 -20.68
N THR A 186 30.38 19.75 -19.81
CA THR A 186 31.78 20.20 -19.70
C THR A 186 32.73 19.46 -20.63
N GLY A 187 32.25 18.56 -21.49
CA GLY A 187 33.10 17.72 -22.32
C GLY A 187 34.03 16.80 -21.51
N GLY A 188 33.57 16.35 -20.34
CA GLY A 188 34.31 15.47 -19.42
C GLY A 188 35.35 16.19 -18.55
N GLN A 189 35.29 17.51 -18.43
CA GLN A 189 36.22 18.33 -17.65
C GLN A 189 35.61 18.86 -16.33
N ALA A 190 34.55 18.23 -15.84
CA ALA A 190 33.92 18.67 -14.59
C ALA A 190 34.83 18.33 -13.40
N SER A 191 35.15 19.35 -12.59
CA SER A 191 35.96 19.20 -11.36
C SER A 191 35.12 19.15 -10.08
N THR A 192 33.79 19.21 -10.20
CA THR A 192 32.85 19.33 -9.07
C THR A 192 31.72 18.30 -9.11
N THR A 193 31.98 17.13 -9.72
CA THR A 193 31.06 15.98 -9.65
C THR A 193 30.91 15.51 -8.21
N ALA A 194 29.73 15.03 -7.85
CA ALA A 194 29.34 14.79 -6.46
C ALA A 194 29.54 13.34 -5.97
N LEU A 195 29.49 12.32 -6.84
CA LEU A 195 29.66 10.92 -6.40
C LEU A 195 31.11 10.54 -6.13
N THR A 196 32.05 11.01 -6.97
CA THR A 196 33.48 10.72 -6.80
C THR A 196 33.98 11.37 -5.51
N GLY A 197 34.47 10.56 -4.57
CA GLY A 197 34.91 11.03 -3.24
C GLY A 197 33.78 11.24 -2.22
N SER A 198 32.56 10.76 -2.49
CA SER A 198 31.48 10.76 -1.51
C SER A 198 31.63 9.61 -0.50
N THR A 199 31.10 9.79 0.72
CA THR A 199 31.06 8.73 1.74
C THR A 199 30.29 7.50 1.27
N GLU A 200 29.28 7.69 0.41
CA GLU A 200 28.56 6.57 -0.23
C GLU A 200 29.49 5.75 -1.12
N ALA A 201 30.30 6.42 -1.96
CA ALA A 201 31.27 5.71 -2.79
C ALA A 201 32.34 4.97 -1.97
N GLU A 202 32.71 5.50 -0.80
CA GLU A 202 33.74 4.90 0.07
C GLU A 202 33.22 3.77 0.96
N GLN A 203 32.01 3.89 1.51
CA GLN A 203 31.52 2.99 2.57
C GLN A 203 30.45 2.02 2.09
N PHE A 204 29.86 2.23 0.90
CA PHE A 204 28.73 1.43 0.40
C PHE A 204 29.08 0.68 -0.89
N ASN A 205 30.24 0.93 -1.49
CA ASN A 205 30.76 0.20 -2.66
C ASN A 205 31.91 -0.72 -2.27
N GLU A 206 31.67 -1.65 -1.37
CA GLU A 206 32.34 -2.94 -1.28
C GLU A 206 31.65 -3.72 -0.15
N ALA A 207 31.19 -4.93 -0.45
CA ALA A 207 30.93 -5.92 0.58
C ALA A 207 32.28 -6.16 1.27
N GLN A 208 32.52 -5.47 2.39
CA GLN A 208 33.66 -5.79 3.23
C GLN A 208 33.48 -7.24 3.66
N GLU A 209 34.32 -8.09 3.08
CA GLU A 209 34.57 -9.44 3.56
C GLU A 209 34.64 -9.39 5.08
N ASN A 210 33.71 -10.14 5.70
CA ASN A 210 33.62 -10.28 7.14
C ASN A 210 35.00 -10.41 7.75
N HIS A 211 35.29 -9.54 8.72
CA HIS A 211 36.41 -9.63 9.63
C HIS A 211 36.32 -10.98 10.38
N GLN A 212 36.82 -12.06 9.77
CA GLN A 212 37.22 -13.25 10.50
C GLN A 212 38.51 -12.91 11.22
N THR A 213 38.36 -12.57 12.49
CA THR A 213 39.45 -12.42 13.45
C THR A 213 40.24 -13.73 13.50
N THR A 214 41.33 -13.77 12.72
CA THR A 214 42.37 -14.79 12.85
C THR A 214 43.17 -14.45 14.09
N THR A 215 42.71 -14.90 15.25
CA THR A 215 43.57 -14.96 16.45
C THR A 215 44.23 -16.32 16.45
N THR A 216 45.46 -16.34 15.95
CA THR A 216 46.41 -17.45 16.05
C THR A 216 46.49 -18.00 17.48
N VAL A 217 46.06 -19.23 17.69
CA VAL A 217 46.46 -20.06 18.83
C VAL A 217 47.28 -21.23 18.28
N GLU A 218 48.55 -20.99 18.00
CA GLU A 218 49.57 -22.04 17.91
C GLU A 218 50.89 -21.47 18.43
N ALA A 219 51.25 -21.88 19.65
CA ALA A 219 52.61 -22.25 20.08
C ALA A 219 52.78 -22.09 21.61
N VAL A 220 52.20 -23.02 22.38
CA VAL A 220 52.88 -23.55 23.56
C VAL A 220 52.84 -25.07 23.44
N LEU A 221 53.74 -25.60 22.62
CA LEU A 221 54.25 -26.96 22.77
C LEU A 221 55.52 -26.89 23.61
N ASN A 222 55.71 -27.90 24.46
CA ASN A 222 56.90 -28.27 25.23
C ASN A 222 56.99 -27.74 26.67
N ASN A 223 56.47 -28.53 27.63
CA ASN A 223 57.32 -29.22 28.63
C ASN A 223 56.50 -30.05 29.63
N VAL A 224 56.80 -31.36 29.65
CA VAL A 224 56.57 -32.38 30.70
C VAL A 224 55.15 -32.89 30.89
#